data_AF-A0A371RLF4-F1
#
_entry.id   AF-A0A371RLF4-F1
#
_cell.length_a   1.000
_cell.length_b   1.000
_cell.length_c   1.000
_cell.angle_alpha   90.00
_cell.angle_beta   90.00
_cell.angle_gamma   90.00
#
_symmetry.space_group_name_H-M   'P 1'
#
loop_
_entity.id
_entity.type
_entity.pdbx_description
1 polymer ?
#
loop_
_entity_poly.entity_id
_entity_poly.type
_entity_poly.pdbx_seq_one_letter_code
_entity_poly.pdbx_strand_id
1 'polypeptide(L)'
;MPTGSWAVLPAPRPDRDRPSARKCGTAWGLLAALSRGQPVRIGMWQQIASDVFMKPQMRHAFAGMRDIVVTERRRTPMKWQLWAVSGASAIVAACSTPTPVDNSRTVTEVETEATTAPVDLTENSGVRSCRGEEVIRGRQRLAELSDGSLVTMAPMQVNADGAPHAYHPDNAEGGAILHLCNAGKVYLPDGSSYHGSESNETCTGKFMDDVAKIREAGWDDPEVGAVNWYGIYATGRVRIGTQFVQNVKPPLTEEGFYISPTALEDRGFAPDDQRRYVNAITVPHAVVRRDSGVELGTFGVAWRTKDCPGGRVCDPVPFIVADIGPKIGEGSIALTRLVNGLEVTEDITRENRFQGAVSDEDDVMWVFFGGRRAPTPYTPGSVERHAEAAFEAWGGEDRLAQCLRVEQPVANGD
;
A
#
# COMPACT_ATOMS: atom_id res chain seq x y z
N MET A 1 69.32 -31.27 12.39
CA MET A 1 69.42 -29.87 12.88
C MET A 1 69.44 -28.95 11.67
N PRO A 2 68.40 -28.12 11.53
CA PRO A 2 68.64 -26.71 11.27
C PRO A 2 67.75 -25.80 12.14
N THR A 3 68.22 -24.57 12.32
CA THR A 3 67.65 -23.47 13.10
C THR A 3 66.40 -22.88 12.43
N GLY A 4 65.27 -22.88 13.14
CA GLY A 4 64.02 -22.24 12.72
C GLY A 4 63.79 -20.90 13.44
N SER A 5 63.63 -19.84 12.66
CA SER A 5 63.28 -18.48 13.09
C SER A 5 61.81 -18.39 13.52
N TRP A 6 61.53 -17.71 14.63
CA TRP A 6 60.16 -17.37 15.07
C TRP A 6 59.77 -16.00 14.48
N ALA A 7 58.72 -15.98 13.65
CA ALA A 7 58.05 -14.74 13.25
C ALA A 7 56.96 -14.39 14.27
N VAL A 8 57.10 -13.24 14.93
CA VAL A 8 56.05 -12.63 15.76
C VAL A 8 55.09 -11.88 14.84
N LEU A 9 53.82 -12.30 14.79
CA LEU A 9 52.75 -11.54 14.12
C LEU A 9 52.46 -10.25 14.91
N PRO A 10 52.24 -9.10 14.24
CA PRO A 10 51.93 -7.85 14.92
C PRO A 10 50.50 -7.89 15.50
N ALA A 11 50.34 -7.31 16.69
CA ALA A 11 49.03 -7.10 17.30
C ALA A 11 48.10 -6.29 16.36
N PRO A 12 46.79 -6.57 16.37
CA PRO A 12 45.83 -5.87 15.52
C PRO A 12 45.84 -4.37 15.84
N ARG A 13 45.88 -3.54 14.79
CA ARG A 13 45.78 -2.08 14.94
C ARG A 13 44.36 -1.71 15.40
N PRO A 14 44.21 -0.71 16.29
CA PRO A 14 42.89 -0.22 16.66
C PRO A 14 42.19 0.39 15.44
N ASP A 15 40.92 0.03 15.30
CA ASP A 15 39.99 0.49 14.29
C ASP A 15 39.93 2.03 14.26
N ARG A 16 40.38 2.64 13.16
CA ARG A 16 40.52 4.11 13.01
C ARG A 16 39.19 4.82 12.76
N ASP A 17 38.11 4.09 12.55
CA ASP A 17 36.83 4.66 12.12
C ASP A 17 35.79 4.80 13.26
N ARG A 18 36.15 4.47 14.51
CA ARG A 18 35.26 4.72 15.66
C ARG A 18 35.46 6.13 16.26
N PRO A 19 34.39 6.93 16.41
CA PRO A 19 34.47 8.19 17.16
C PRO A 19 34.85 7.90 18.62
N SER A 20 35.78 8.70 19.16
CA SER A 20 36.28 8.51 20.53
C SER A 20 35.15 8.62 21.57
N ALA A 21 35.29 7.96 22.73
CA ALA A 21 34.29 7.99 23.80
C ALA A 21 33.92 9.42 24.25
N ARG A 22 34.85 10.38 24.13
CA ARG A 22 34.59 11.82 24.35
C ARG A 22 33.58 12.39 23.35
N LYS A 23 33.60 11.94 22.09
CA LYS A 23 32.69 12.39 21.03
C LYS A 23 31.29 11.79 21.17
N CYS A 24 31.14 10.50 21.53
CA CYS A 24 29.80 9.94 21.84
C CYS A 24 29.20 10.65 23.09
N GLY A 25 30.00 10.98 24.11
CA GLY A 25 29.53 11.68 25.32
C GLY A 25 28.94 13.08 25.06
N THR A 26 29.56 13.87 24.18
CA THR A 26 29.06 15.21 23.81
C THR A 26 27.74 15.14 23.03
N ALA A 27 27.56 14.13 22.17
CA ALA A 27 26.31 13.93 21.42
C ALA A 27 25.14 13.57 22.35
N TRP A 28 25.38 12.71 23.35
CA TRP A 28 24.38 12.36 24.37
C TRP A 28 23.98 13.56 25.24
N GLY A 29 24.94 14.42 25.61
CA GLY A 29 24.66 15.66 26.35
C GLY A 29 23.75 16.64 25.58
N LEU A 30 23.91 16.72 24.26
CA LEU A 30 23.12 17.61 23.41
C LEU A 30 21.67 17.12 23.21
N LEU A 31 21.49 15.81 23.00
CA LEU A 31 20.16 15.16 22.95
C LEU A 31 19.41 15.33 24.27
N ALA A 32 20.12 15.23 25.40
CA ALA A 32 19.56 15.44 26.73
C ALA A 32 19.19 16.92 27.01
N ALA A 33 19.84 17.88 26.34
CA ALA A 33 19.50 19.31 26.44
C ALA A 33 18.32 19.69 25.53
N LEU A 34 18.26 19.11 24.31
CA LEU A 34 17.18 19.32 23.36
C LEU A 34 15.86 18.68 23.81
N SER A 35 15.90 17.48 24.38
CA SER A 35 14.73 16.83 24.99
C SER A 35 14.18 17.59 26.20
N ARG A 36 15.00 18.45 26.82
CA ARG A 36 14.62 19.35 27.92
C ARG A 36 14.29 20.78 27.47
N GLY A 37 14.19 21.02 26.16
CA GLY A 37 13.78 22.32 25.60
C GLY A 37 14.79 23.45 25.84
N GLN A 38 16.06 23.15 26.13
CA GLN A 38 17.07 24.19 26.36
C GLN A 38 17.61 24.76 25.03
N PRO A 39 17.74 26.09 24.90
CA PRO A 39 18.28 26.71 23.69
C PRO A 39 19.78 26.42 23.54
N VAL A 40 20.17 25.89 22.39
CA VAL A 40 21.58 25.60 22.04
C VAL A 40 22.08 26.65 21.03
N ARG A 41 23.30 27.19 21.23
CA ARG A 41 23.87 28.22 20.36
C ARG A 41 24.30 27.65 18.99
N ILE A 42 23.97 28.37 17.92
CA ILE A 42 24.24 28.01 16.51
C ILE A 42 25.73 27.71 16.24
N GLY A 43 26.65 28.42 16.91
CA GLY A 43 28.10 28.20 16.75
C GLY A 43 28.57 26.80 17.17
N MET A 44 27.82 26.10 18.03
CA MET A 44 28.14 24.73 18.46
C MET A 44 27.84 23.69 17.37
N TRP A 45 26.87 23.95 16.50
CA TRP A 45 26.52 23.06 15.37
C TRP A 45 27.56 23.09 14.25
N GLN A 46 28.14 24.26 13.95
CA GLN A 46 29.16 24.41 12.91
C GLN A 46 30.47 23.70 13.26
N GLN A 47 30.85 23.69 14.54
CA GLN A 47 32.03 22.97 15.02
C GLN A 47 31.87 21.45 14.85
N ILE A 48 30.69 20.90 15.19
CA ILE A 48 30.41 19.46 15.11
C ILE A 48 30.33 18.98 13.65
N ALA A 49 29.70 19.76 12.77
CA ALA A 49 29.62 19.42 11.34
C ALA A 49 31.01 19.38 10.67
N SER A 50 31.89 20.32 11.05
CA SER A 50 33.28 20.35 10.56
C SER A 50 34.11 19.16 11.05
N ASP A 51 33.89 18.70 12.28
CA ASP A 51 34.73 17.69 12.93
C ASP A 51 34.28 16.23 12.64
N VAL A 52 33.09 16.03 12.07
CA VAL A 52 32.50 14.72 11.77
C VAL A 52 32.52 14.39 10.26
N PHE A 53 32.41 15.39 9.38
CA PHE A 53 32.35 15.17 7.93
C PHE A 53 33.68 15.45 7.21
N MET A 54 34.64 14.52 7.33
CA MET A 54 35.86 14.50 6.52
C MET A 54 35.71 13.56 5.32
N LYS A 55 34.82 13.88 4.37
CA LYS A 55 34.85 13.30 3.01
C LYS A 55 34.75 14.39 1.95
N PRO A 56 35.63 14.43 0.93
CA PRO A 56 35.63 15.47 -0.11
C PRO A 56 34.35 15.53 -0.95
N GLN A 57 33.57 14.44 -1.00
CA GLN A 57 32.43 14.27 -1.90
C GLN A 57 31.15 15.02 -1.46
N MET A 58 31.10 15.56 -0.23
CA MET A 58 29.93 16.33 0.25
C MET A 58 30.12 17.86 0.21
N ARG A 59 31.23 18.36 -0.34
CA ARG A 59 31.45 19.81 -0.48
C ARG A 59 30.50 20.48 -1.50
N HIS A 60 29.90 19.74 -2.42
CA HIS A 60 28.94 20.28 -3.40
C HIS A 60 27.52 20.46 -2.85
N ALA A 61 27.14 19.75 -1.78
CA ALA A 61 25.82 19.89 -1.17
C ALA A 61 25.65 21.18 -0.33
N PHE A 62 26.76 21.84 0.06
CA PHE A 62 26.73 23.02 0.94
C PHE A 62 27.14 24.34 0.26
N ALA A 63 27.51 24.32 -1.01
CA ALA A 63 27.87 25.54 -1.76
C ALA A 63 26.65 26.45 -2.05
N GLY A 64 25.43 25.91 -2.00
CA GLY A 64 24.18 26.67 -2.25
C GLY A 64 23.62 27.44 -1.05
N MET A 65 24.25 27.40 0.12
CA MET A 65 23.74 28.06 1.35
C MET A 65 24.37 29.42 1.66
N ARG A 66 25.23 29.97 0.78
CA ARG A 66 25.90 31.25 1.04
C ARG A 66 25.09 32.50 0.69
N ASP A 67 24.00 32.37 -0.05
CA ASP A 67 23.19 33.52 -0.48
C ASP A 67 21.78 33.50 0.10
N ILE A 68 21.66 33.64 1.43
CA ILE A 68 20.42 34.10 2.05
C ILE A 68 20.78 35.14 3.10
N VAL A 69 20.93 36.39 2.62
CA VAL A 69 21.01 37.58 3.47
C VAL A 69 19.61 37.99 3.91
N VAL A 70 19.55 38.32 5.19
CA VAL A 70 18.40 38.69 6.02
C VAL A 70 17.64 39.91 5.48
N THR A 71 16.32 39.78 5.33
CA THR A 71 15.35 40.88 5.56
C THR A 71 14.08 40.38 6.26
N GLU A 72 14.18 40.37 7.58
CA GLU A 72 13.24 40.89 8.58
C GLU A 72 11.71 40.55 8.57
N ARG A 73 11.29 40.01 9.74
CA ARG A 73 9.98 40.06 10.44
C ARG A 73 8.74 39.46 9.76
N ARG A 74 8.39 38.24 10.17
CA ARG A 74 7.16 37.91 10.95
C ARG A 74 7.12 36.41 11.33
N ARG A 75 6.31 36.11 12.34
CA ARG A 75 6.23 34.90 13.19
C ARG A 75 6.00 33.58 12.44
N THR A 76 6.76 32.53 12.79
CA THR A 76 6.30 31.17 13.22
C THR A 76 7.51 30.23 13.45
N PRO A 77 7.58 29.45 14.57
CA PRO A 77 8.64 28.48 14.80
C PRO A 77 8.10 27.05 14.67
N MET A 78 8.30 26.35 13.55
CA MET A 78 8.01 24.90 13.50
C MET A 78 8.83 24.07 12.50
N LYS A 79 9.64 24.66 11.62
CA LYS A 79 10.40 23.89 10.62
C LYS A 79 11.84 23.53 11.02
N TRP A 80 12.37 24.06 12.13
CA TRP A 80 13.78 23.86 12.50
C TRP A 80 14.04 22.63 13.40
N GLN A 81 13.01 22.07 14.05
CA GLN A 81 13.18 20.92 14.95
C GLN A 81 13.28 19.58 14.22
N LEU A 82 12.63 19.41 13.06
CA LEU A 82 12.61 18.11 12.37
C LEU A 82 13.98 17.71 11.79
N TRP A 83 14.77 18.65 11.27
CA TRP A 83 16.08 18.34 10.67
C TRP A 83 17.18 18.04 11.70
N ALA A 84 17.09 18.62 12.90
CA ALA A 84 18.05 18.36 13.97
C ALA A 84 17.89 16.96 14.60
N VAL A 85 16.68 16.39 14.57
CA VAL A 85 16.38 15.06 15.12
C VAL A 85 16.88 13.95 14.20
N SER A 86 16.77 14.11 12.88
CA SER A 86 17.21 13.11 11.90
C SER A 86 18.74 12.90 11.89
N GLY A 87 19.52 13.98 12.10
CA GLY A 87 20.99 13.88 12.18
C GLY A 87 21.51 13.24 13.47
N ALA A 88 20.79 13.37 14.58
CA ALA A 88 21.21 12.82 15.88
C ALA A 88 20.96 11.30 15.99
N SER A 89 19.90 10.79 15.36
CA SER A 89 19.55 9.35 15.37
C SER A 89 20.60 8.48 14.66
N ALA A 90 21.25 8.99 13.61
CA ALA A 90 22.33 8.28 12.91
C ALA A 90 23.58 8.07 13.78
N ILE A 91 23.85 8.97 14.73
CA ILE A 91 25.01 8.90 15.62
C ILE A 91 24.78 7.87 16.75
N VAL A 92 23.55 7.75 17.26
CA VAL A 92 23.20 6.79 18.33
C VAL A 92 23.26 5.34 17.84
N ALA A 93 22.87 5.10 16.58
CA ALA A 93 22.97 3.77 15.96
C ALA A 93 24.43 3.27 15.85
N ALA A 94 25.38 4.17 15.59
CA ALA A 94 26.79 3.83 15.46
C ALA A 94 27.49 3.52 16.80
N CYS A 95 26.99 4.03 17.94
CA CYS A 95 27.60 3.77 19.26
C CYS A 95 27.01 2.51 19.96
N SER A 96 26.12 1.71 19.34
CA SER A 96 25.25 0.73 20.08
C SER A 96 25.28 -0.76 19.67
N THR A 97 26.23 -1.26 18.86
CA THR A 97 26.23 -2.69 18.47
C THR A 97 27.13 -3.57 19.38
N PRO A 98 26.62 -4.65 20.00
CA PRO A 98 27.44 -5.71 20.59
C PRO A 98 27.72 -6.83 19.57
N THR A 99 28.93 -7.38 19.61
CA THR A 99 29.41 -8.52 18.81
C THR A 99 28.76 -9.86 19.24
N PRO A 100 28.36 -10.77 18.32
CA PRO A 100 27.99 -12.13 18.68
C PRO A 100 29.22 -13.05 18.78
N VAL A 101 29.17 -13.99 19.73
CA VAL A 101 30.18 -15.03 19.99
C VAL A 101 29.72 -16.34 19.32
N ASP A 102 30.64 -16.95 18.58
CA ASP A 102 30.48 -18.24 17.89
C ASP A 102 30.66 -19.42 18.87
N ASN A 103 29.80 -20.43 18.76
CA ASN A 103 29.99 -21.74 19.38
C ASN A 103 29.42 -22.83 18.46
N SER A 104 30.30 -23.46 17.70
CA SER A 104 30.02 -24.64 16.90
C SER A 104 30.10 -25.93 17.75
N ARG A 105 29.14 -26.83 17.55
CA ARG A 105 29.32 -28.27 17.78
C ARG A 105 28.36 -29.10 16.92
N THR A 106 28.96 -30.05 16.22
CA THR A 106 28.41 -31.05 15.29
C THR A 106 27.72 -32.21 16.01
N VAL A 107 26.60 -32.70 15.46
CA VAL A 107 26.20 -34.13 15.47
C VAL A 107 25.39 -34.44 14.19
N THR A 108 25.75 -35.55 13.55
CA THR A 108 25.15 -36.17 12.37
C THR A 108 24.13 -37.24 12.81
N GLU A 109 22.94 -37.30 12.21
CA GLU A 109 22.38 -38.43 11.42
C GLU A 109 20.87 -38.28 11.17
N VAL A 110 20.42 -39.01 10.16
CA VAL A 110 19.23 -38.84 9.30
C VAL A 110 18.03 -39.61 9.85
N GLU A 111 16.84 -39.01 9.81
CA GLU A 111 15.58 -39.74 9.65
C GLU A 111 14.56 -38.88 8.87
N THR A 112 13.97 -39.48 7.85
CA THR A 112 13.02 -38.89 6.91
C THR A 112 11.60 -38.95 7.46
N GLU A 113 11.04 -37.80 7.86
CA GLU A 113 9.59 -37.63 8.04
C GLU A 113 9.09 -36.41 7.27
N ALA A 114 8.05 -36.64 6.45
CA ALA A 114 7.36 -35.61 5.68
C ALA A 114 6.69 -34.62 6.64
N THR A 115 7.23 -33.39 6.69
CA THR A 115 6.75 -32.32 7.56
C THR A 115 6.04 -31.24 6.74
N THR A 116 4.80 -30.91 7.09
CA THR A 116 4.05 -29.74 6.60
C THR A 116 4.56 -28.45 7.27
N ALA A 117 5.79 -28.06 6.96
CA ALA A 117 6.38 -26.78 7.37
C ALA A 117 6.34 -25.76 6.21
N PRO A 118 6.25 -24.44 6.49
CA PRO A 118 6.28 -23.40 5.47
C PRO A 118 7.60 -23.41 4.71
N VAL A 119 7.54 -23.30 3.39
CA VAL A 119 8.71 -23.19 2.52
C VAL A 119 9.52 -21.94 2.88
N ASP A 120 10.79 -22.13 3.25
CA ASP A 120 11.78 -21.07 3.43
C ASP A 120 12.23 -20.56 2.05
N LEU A 121 11.91 -19.31 1.74
CA LEU A 121 12.20 -18.66 0.46
C LEU A 121 13.55 -17.92 0.43
N THR A 122 14.44 -18.16 1.40
CA THR A 122 15.74 -17.45 1.43
C THR A 122 16.88 -18.16 0.68
N GLU A 123 16.69 -19.37 0.14
CA GLU A 123 17.74 -20.14 -0.54
C GLU A 123 17.43 -20.57 -1.98
N ASN A 124 16.76 -19.73 -2.78
CA ASN A 124 16.79 -19.91 -4.23
C ASN A 124 17.40 -18.69 -4.92
N SER A 125 18.74 -18.66 -4.96
CA SER A 125 19.53 -17.85 -5.89
C SER A 125 19.47 -18.37 -7.34
N GLY A 126 18.49 -19.24 -7.66
CA GLY A 126 18.15 -19.60 -9.01
C GLY A 126 17.62 -18.38 -9.75
N VAL A 127 18.07 -18.20 -11.00
CA VAL A 127 17.73 -17.08 -11.87
C VAL A 127 16.24 -16.73 -11.76
N ARG A 128 15.93 -15.54 -11.23
CA ARG A 128 14.57 -15.00 -11.13
C ARG A 128 14.04 -14.68 -12.53
N SER A 129 13.53 -15.70 -13.20
CA SER A 129 13.03 -15.63 -14.57
C SER A 129 11.61 -15.04 -14.60
N CYS A 130 11.34 -14.24 -15.63
CA CYS A 130 9.98 -13.80 -15.99
C CYS A 130 9.30 -14.71 -17.03
N ARG A 131 9.94 -15.81 -17.42
CA ARG A 131 9.26 -16.86 -18.20
C ARG A 131 8.41 -17.69 -17.24
N GLY A 132 7.09 -17.53 -17.34
CA GLY A 132 6.10 -18.33 -16.62
C GLY A 132 5.32 -19.28 -17.53
N GLU A 133 4.53 -20.15 -16.91
CA GLU A 133 3.52 -20.96 -17.59
C GLU A 133 2.24 -20.14 -17.75
N GLU A 134 1.62 -20.16 -18.95
CA GLU A 134 0.30 -19.55 -19.12
C GLU A 134 -0.74 -20.37 -18.34
N VAL A 135 -1.42 -19.71 -17.41
CA VAL A 135 -2.52 -20.28 -16.63
C VAL A 135 -3.80 -19.49 -16.86
N ILE A 136 -4.93 -20.19 -16.83
CA ILE A 136 -6.25 -19.56 -16.85
C ILE A 136 -6.84 -19.62 -15.44
N ARG A 137 -7.10 -18.45 -14.84
CA ARG A 137 -7.73 -18.32 -13.53
C ARG A 137 -8.91 -17.37 -13.65
N GLY A 138 -10.11 -17.83 -13.31
CA GLY A 138 -11.31 -17.00 -13.40
C GLY A 138 -11.57 -16.37 -14.77
N ARG A 139 -11.29 -17.11 -15.86
CA ARG A 139 -11.39 -16.62 -17.25
C ARG A 139 -10.38 -15.54 -17.63
N GLN A 140 -9.40 -15.24 -16.78
CA GLN A 140 -8.27 -14.38 -17.12
C GLN A 140 -7.06 -15.25 -17.40
N ARG A 141 -6.26 -14.84 -18.40
CA ARG A 141 -4.96 -15.43 -18.69
C ARG A 141 -3.93 -14.72 -17.83
N LEU A 142 -3.07 -15.48 -17.19
CA LEU A 142 -1.93 -14.97 -16.42
C LEU A 142 -0.71 -15.83 -16.75
N ALA A 143 0.48 -15.26 -16.57
CA ALA A 143 1.70 -16.04 -16.50
C ALA A 143 2.01 -16.37 -15.03
N GLU A 144 2.13 -17.65 -14.69
CA GLU A 144 2.58 -18.12 -13.38
C GLU A 144 4.10 -18.38 -13.43
N LEU A 145 4.86 -17.58 -12.68
CA LEU A 145 6.31 -17.67 -12.60
C LEU A 145 6.75 -18.82 -11.66
N SER A 146 8.01 -19.24 -11.77
CA SER A 146 8.56 -20.36 -10.97
C SER A 146 8.54 -20.14 -9.45
N ASP A 147 8.43 -18.89 -8.99
CA ASP A 147 8.31 -18.53 -7.57
C ASP A 147 6.85 -18.32 -7.12
N GLY A 148 5.88 -18.70 -7.97
CA GLY A 148 4.45 -18.59 -7.71
C GLY A 148 3.88 -17.18 -7.93
N SER A 149 4.69 -16.23 -8.43
CA SER A 149 4.18 -14.93 -8.84
C SER A 149 3.25 -15.03 -10.05
N LEU A 150 2.21 -14.21 -10.08
CA LEU A 150 1.31 -14.11 -11.21
C LEU A 150 1.51 -12.78 -11.92
N VAL A 151 1.63 -12.81 -13.24
CA VAL A 151 1.80 -11.64 -14.10
C VAL A 151 0.66 -11.59 -15.12
N THR A 152 0.12 -10.39 -15.39
CA THR A 152 -0.84 -10.18 -16.48
C THR A 152 -0.80 -8.74 -16.97
N MET A 153 -1.13 -8.53 -18.24
CA MET A 153 -1.55 -7.22 -18.74
C MET A 153 -3.06 -7.07 -18.56
N ALA A 154 -3.52 -5.91 -18.11
CA ALA A 154 -4.94 -5.61 -17.94
C ALA A 154 -5.17 -4.08 -17.99
N PRO A 155 -6.41 -3.59 -18.13
CA PRO A 155 -6.71 -2.18 -17.93
C PRO A 155 -6.59 -1.83 -16.44
N MET A 156 -6.84 -0.57 -16.09
CA MET A 156 -6.99 -0.15 -14.70
C MET A 156 -8.17 0.79 -14.56
N GLN A 157 -9.32 0.24 -14.16
CA GLN A 157 -10.48 1.03 -13.75
C GLN A 157 -10.38 1.40 -12.27
N VAL A 158 -11.12 2.42 -11.86
CA VAL A 158 -11.14 2.85 -10.46
C VAL A 158 -12.18 2.06 -9.67
N ASN A 159 -11.72 1.45 -8.58
CA ASN A 159 -12.56 0.97 -7.49
C ASN A 159 -12.54 1.99 -6.34
N ALA A 160 -13.72 2.32 -5.83
CA ALA A 160 -13.88 3.28 -4.73
C ALA A 160 -14.39 2.62 -3.45
N ASP A 161 -14.55 1.29 -3.43
CA ASP A 161 -14.90 0.55 -2.23
C ASP A 161 -13.81 0.72 -1.16
N GLY A 162 -14.22 1.01 0.08
CA GLY A 162 -13.33 1.43 1.15
C GLY A 162 -13.15 2.93 1.32
N ALA A 163 -13.65 3.76 0.40
CA ALA A 163 -13.59 5.22 0.55
C ALA A 163 -14.57 5.71 1.65
N PRO A 164 -14.11 6.49 2.65
CA PRO A 164 -14.96 6.93 3.77
C PRO A 164 -16.20 7.74 3.39
N HIS A 165 -16.18 8.40 2.24
CA HIS A 165 -17.29 9.18 1.71
C HIS A 165 -17.84 8.62 0.38
N ALA A 166 -17.72 7.30 0.17
CA ALA A 166 -18.24 6.64 -1.04
C ALA A 166 -19.75 6.89 -1.21
N TYR A 167 -20.52 6.76 -0.14
CA TYR A 167 -21.99 6.73 -0.17
C TYR A 167 -22.58 7.60 0.94
N HIS A 168 -23.58 8.40 0.60
CA HIS A 168 -24.34 9.25 1.52
C HIS A 168 -25.83 9.11 1.19
N PRO A 169 -26.75 9.18 2.18
CA PRO A 169 -28.19 9.19 1.94
C PRO A 169 -28.66 10.16 0.84
N ASP A 170 -28.05 11.35 0.81
CA ASP A 170 -28.33 12.42 -0.15
C ASP A 170 -27.41 12.42 -1.38
N ASN A 171 -26.71 11.31 -1.64
CA ASN A 171 -25.78 11.16 -2.75
C ASN A 171 -24.79 12.34 -2.86
N ALA A 172 -24.70 12.96 -4.04
CA ALA A 172 -23.78 14.04 -4.35
C ALA A 172 -24.02 15.29 -3.49
N GLU A 173 -25.27 15.57 -3.12
CA GLU A 173 -25.62 16.74 -2.31
C GLU A 173 -25.08 16.62 -0.88
N GLY A 174 -24.93 15.39 -0.39
CA GLY A 174 -24.24 15.10 0.87
C GLY A 174 -22.75 14.81 0.73
N GLY A 175 -22.15 15.07 -0.43
CA GLY A 175 -20.72 14.90 -0.66
C GLY A 175 -20.27 13.50 -1.07
N ALA A 176 -21.19 12.57 -1.36
CA ALA A 176 -20.81 11.22 -1.79
C ALA A 176 -20.16 11.22 -3.18
N ILE A 177 -19.06 10.47 -3.31
CA ILE A 177 -18.36 10.31 -4.59
C ILE A 177 -19.03 9.27 -5.48
N LEU A 178 -19.77 8.31 -4.92
CA LEU A 178 -20.59 7.35 -5.68
C LEU A 178 -22.07 7.66 -5.52
N HIS A 179 -22.89 7.07 -6.39
CA HIS A 179 -24.34 7.09 -6.26
C HIS A 179 -24.80 5.82 -5.55
N LEU A 180 -25.77 5.92 -4.63
CA LEU A 180 -26.27 4.80 -3.82
C LEU A 180 -26.75 3.62 -4.65
N CYS A 181 -27.28 3.88 -5.84
CA CYS A 181 -27.76 2.83 -6.76
C CYS A 181 -26.68 1.81 -7.15
N ASN A 182 -25.39 2.18 -7.05
CA ASN A 182 -24.28 1.28 -7.31
C ASN A 182 -24.10 0.23 -6.20
N ALA A 183 -24.66 0.43 -5.01
CA ALA A 183 -24.40 -0.38 -3.83
C ALA A 183 -25.50 -1.40 -3.51
N GLY A 184 -26.64 -1.38 -4.22
CA GLY A 184 -27.85 -2.05 -3.73
C GLY A 184 -28.70 -2.73 -4.80
N LYS A 185 -29.36 -3.82 -4.38
CA LYS A 185 -30.44 -4.50 -5.12
C LYS A 185 -31.73 -4.43 -4.31
N VAL A 186 -32.80 -3.92 -4.92
CA VAL A 186 -34.11 -3.78 -4.28
C VAL A 186 -34.93 -5.06 -4.46
N TYR A 187 -35.67 -5.43 -3.41
CA TYR A 187 -36.63 -6.53 -3.38
C TYR A 187 -37.99 -5.99 -2.92
N LEU A 188 -39.04 -6.26 -3.69
CA LEU A 188 -40.38 -5.71 -3.47
C LEU A 188 -41.38 -6.78 -3.00
N PRO A 189 -42.46 -6.39 -2.30
CA PRO A 189 -43.46 -7.32 -1.75
C PRO A 189 -44.15 -8.21 -2.81
N ASP A 190 -44.24 -7.74 -4.05
CA ASP A 190 -44.80 -8.50 -5.18
C ASP A 190 -43.90 -9.64 -5.69
N GLY A 191 -42.71 -9.79 -5.08
CA GLY A 191 -41.71 -10.80 -5.43
C GLY A 191 -40.74 -10.35 -6.54
N SER A 192 -40.88 -9.14 -7.08
CA SER A 192 -39.94 -8.59 -8.03
C SER A 192 -38.65 -8.08 -7.35
N SER A 193 -37.56 -8.03 -8.10
CA SER A 193 -36.29 -7.45 -7.64
C SER A 193 -35.51 -6.85 -8.80
N TYR A 194 -34.71 -5.84 -8.53
CA TYR A 194 -33.91 -5.14 -9.55
C TYR A 194 -32.65 -4.51 -8.96
N HIS A 195 -31.60 -4.39 -9.76
CA HIS A 195 -30.37 -3.71 -9.37
C HIS A 195 -30.54 -2.21 -9.50
N GLY A 196 -30.08 -1.42 -8.51
CA GLY A 196 -30.16 0.03 -8.60
C GLY A 196 -29.43 0.59 -9.83
N SER A 197 -28.34 -0.06 -10.23
CA SER A 197 -27.48 0.35 -11.35
C SER A 197 -27.88 -0.26 -12.71
N GLU A 198 -29.09 -0.81 -12.87
CA GLU A 198 -29.50 -1.41 -14.15
C GLU A 198 -29.61 -0.38 -15.30
N SER A 199 -29.96 0.86 -14.98
CA SER A 199 -30.05 1.98 -15.93
C SER A 199 -29.93 3.32 -15.18
N ASN A 200 -29.62 4.39 -15.91
CA ASN A 200 -29.60 5.74 -15.30
C ASN A 200 -30.99 6.16 -14.79
N GLU A 201 -32.06 5.84 -15.54
CA GLU A 201 -33.44 6.15 -15.16
C GLU A 201 -33.83 5.43 -13.86
N THR A 202 -33.49 4.15 -13.75
CA THR A 202 -33.70 3.38 -12.51
C THR A 202 -32.88 3.97 -11.38
N CYS A 203 -31.60 4.24 -11.62
CA CYS A 203 -30.65 4.68 -10.61
C CYS A 203 -31.06 6.00 -9.95
N THR A 204 -31.47 7.00 -10.73
CA THR A 204 -31.84 8.33 -10.21
C THR A 204 -33.33 8.48 -9.91
N GLY A 205 -34.17 7.60 -10.45
CA GLY A 205 -35.61 7.59 -10.24
C GLY A 205 -36.03 6.47 -9.27
N LYS A 206 -36.57 5.38 -9.84
CA LYS A 206 -37.22 4.29 -9.10
C LYS A 206 -36.42 3.77 -7.91
N PHE A 207 -35.10 3.60 -8.05
CA PHE A 207 -34.24 3.15 -6.96
C PHE A 207 -34.26 4.12 -5.77
N MET A 208 -34.12 5.43 -6.03
CA MET A 208 -34.10 6.44 -4.96
C MET A 208 -35.45 6.55 -4.26
N ASP A 209 -36.55 6.46 -5.02
CA ASP A 209 -37.91 6.46 -4.46
C ASP A 209 -38.14 5.27 -3.52
N ASP A 210 -37.74 4.07 -3.94
CA ASP A 210 -37.95 2.87 -3.14
C ASP A 210 -36.99 2.81 -1.94
N VAL A 211 -35.74 3.24 -2.08
CA VAL A 211 -34.81 3.38 -0.94
C VAL A 211 -35.36 4.35 0.10
N ALA A 212 -35.93 5.49 -0.32
CA ALA A 212 -36.52 6.46 0.60
C ALA A 212 -37.68 5.84 1.40
N LYS A 213 -38.62 5.15 0.73
CA LYS A 213 -39.74 4.45 1.39
C LYS A 213 -39.26 3.36 2.33
N ILE A 214 -38.31 2.53 1.90
CA ILE A 214 -37.76 1.43 2.69
C ILE A 214 -37.05 1.97 3.94
N ARG A 215 -36.29 3.07 3.80
CA ARG A 215 -35.65 3.75 4.94
C ARG A 215 -36.69 4.29 5.93
N GLU A 216 -37.72 4.98 5.44
CA GLU A 216 -38.80 5.51 6.27
C GLU A 216 -39.55 4.41 7.04
N ALA A 217 -39.66 3.23 6.44
CA ALA A 217 -40.24 2.03 7.05
C ALA A 217 -39.29 1.26 7.99
N GLY A 218 -38.05 1.72 8.19
CA GLY A 218 -37.10 1.11 9.13
C GLY A 218 -36.20 0.03 8.53
N TRP A 219 -36.10 -0.05 7.20
CA TRP A 219 -35.25 -0.96 6.40
C TRP A 219 -35.66 -2.44 6.33
N ASP A 220 -36.48 -2.92 7.25
CA ASP A 220 -36.86 -4.34 7.35
C ASP A 220 -38.37 -4.59 7.41
N ASP A 221 -39.19 -3.68 6.86
CA ASP A 221 -40.63 -3.88 6.70
C ASP A 221 -40.93 -4.72 5.44
N PRO A 222 -41.43 -5.96 5.58
CA PRO A 222 -41.70 -6.83 4.45
C PRO A 222 -42.86 -6.38 3.56
N GLU A 223 -43.74 -5.50 4.05
CA GLU A 223 -44.86 -4.94 3.29
C GLU A 223 -44.43 -3.76 2.40
N VAL A 224 -43.23 -3.21 2.62
CA VAL A 224 -42.67 -2.11 1.82
C VAL A 224 -41.59 -2.62 0.86
N GLY A 225 -40.68 -3.46 1.36
CA GLY A 225 -39.56 -3.98 0.59
C GLY A 225 -38.23 -3.86 1.34
N ALA A 226 -37.16 -4.31 0.70
CA ALA A 226 -35.82 -4.28 1.28
C ALA A 226 -34.74 -4.01 0.23
N VAL A 227 -33.62 -3.47 0.66
CA VAL A 227 -32.42 -3.35 -0.17
C VAL A 227 -31.38 -4.32 0.34
N ASN A 228 -30.88 -5.20 -0.52
CA ASN A 228 -29.66 -5.93 -0.24
C ASN A 228 -28.47 -5.03 -0.58
N TRP A 229 -27.78 -4.54 0.44
CA TRP A 229 -26.57 -3.75 0.28
C TRP A 229 -25.35 -4.66 0.10
N TYR A 230 -24.64 -4.46 -1.01
CA TYR A 230 -23.39 -5.16 -1.33
C TYR A 230 -22.18 -4.22 -1.40
N GLY A 231 -22.38 -2.93 -1.72
CA GLY A 231 -21.34 -1.89 -1.67
C GLY A 231 -21.33 -1.09 -0.36
N ILE A 232 -22.27 -1.36 0.55
CA ILE A 232 -22.39 -0.72 1.86
C ILE A 232 -22.43 -1.82 2.93
N TYR A 233 -21.67 -1.64 4.01
CA TYR A 233 -21.79 -2.51 5.17
C TYR A 233 -23.19 -2.35 5.76
N ALA A 234 -23.89 -3.47 5.93
CA ALA A 234 -25.23 -3.49 6.49
C ALA A 234 -25.49 -4.80 7.23
N THR A 235 -26.39 -4.73 8.21
CA THR A 235 -26.78 -5.88 9.04
C THR A 235 -28.24 -6.25 8.80
N GLY A 236 -28.72 -7.26 9.54
CA GLY A 236 -30.12 -7.65 9.52
C GLY A 236 -30.50 -8.48 8.30
N ARG A 237 -31.70 -9.03 8.40
CA ARG A 237 -32.29 -9.94 7.43
C ARG A 237 -33.80 -9.82 7.50
N VAL A 238 -34.46 -9.75 6.36
CA VAL A 238 -35.93 -9.71 6.26
C VAL A 238 -36.40 -10.74 5.23
N ARG A 239 -37.63 -11.23 5.39
CA ARG A 239 -38.26 -12.12 4.43
C ARG A 239 -39.23 -11.32 3.55
N ILE A 240 -38.93 -11.19 2.27
CA ILE A 240 -39.81 -10.60 1.26
C ILE A 240 -40.42 -11.73 0.43
N GLY A 241 -41.72 -11.96 0.59
CA GLY A 241 -42.40 -13.12 0.01
C GLY A 241 -41.74 -14.46 0.39
N THR A 242 -41.15 -15.14 -0.59
CA THR A 242 -40.46 -16.43 -0.39
C THR A 242 -38.95 -16.30 -0.20
N GLN A 243 -38.38 -15.11 -0.38
CA GLN A 243 -36.93 -14.87 -0.35
C GLN A 243 -36.51 -14.22 0.96
N PHE A 244 -35.32 -14.58 1.43
CA PHE A 244 -34.67 -13.86 2.52
C PHE A 244 -33.62 -12.91 1.96
N VAL A 245 -33.76 -11.63 2.29
CA VAL A 245 -32.85 -10.56 1.90
C VAL A 245 -31.93 -10.27 3.09
N GLN A 246 -30.62 -10.28 2.88
CA GLN A 246 -29.59 -10.01 3.89
C GLN A 246 -29.09 -8.57 3.76
N ASN A 247 -28.31 -8.10 4.76
CA ASN A 247 -27.59 -6.83 4.71
C ASN A 247 -28.53 -5.67 4.38
N VAL A 248 -29.61 -5.52 5.15
CA VAL A 248 -30.70 -4.59 4.85
C VAL A 248 -30.63 -3.29 5.66
N LYS A 249 -29.94 -3.30 6.80
CA LYS A 249 -29.82 -2.16 7.73
C LYS A 249 -28.43 -1.55 7.68
N PRO A 250 -28.18 -0.54 6.83
CA PRO A 250 -26.90 0.15 6.78
C PRO A 250 -26.79 1.18 7.93
N PRO A 251 -25.72 1.17 8.74
CA PRO A 251 -25.45 2.22 9.71
C PRO A 251 -24.85 3.46 9.02
N LEU A 252 -24.99 4.61 9.68
CA LEU A 252 -24.33 5.85 9.28
C LEU A 252 -23.15 6.12 10.21
N THR A 253 -22.07 6.69 9.66
CA THR A 253 -20.99 7.28 10.44
C THR A 253 -21.47 8.55 11.14
N GLU A 254 -20.66 9.08 12.07
CA GLU A 254 -20.94 10.38 12.72
C GLU A 254 -21.02 11.54 11.70
N GLU A 255 -20.36 11.40 10.56
CA GLU A 255 -20.34 12.37 9.47
C GLU A 255 -21.51 12.20 8.48
N GLY A 256 -22.40 11.22 8.70
CA GLY A 256 -23.58 10.98 7.87
C GLY A 256 -23.34 10.12 6.63
N PHE A 257 -22.14 9.55 6.45
CA PHE A 257 -21.86 8.63 5.35
C PHE A 257 -22.22 7.19 5.70
N TYR A 258 -22.57 6.39 4.69
CA TYR A 258 -22.61 4.94 4.86
C TYR A 258 -21.20 4.36 4.79
N ILE A 259 -21.00 3.26 5.49
CA ILE A 259 -19.71 2.57 5.56
C ILE A 259 -19.50 1.78 4.27
N SER A 260 -18.41 2.09 3.55
CA SER A 260 -18.02 1.39 2.34
C SER A 260 -16.95 0.33 2.68
N PRO A 261 -17.27 -0.97 2.55
CA PRO A 261 -16.35 -2.02 2.93
C PRO A 261 -15.43 -2.41 1.76
N THR A 262 -14.20 -2.78 2.08
CA THR A 262 -13.36 -3.64 1.23
C THR A 262 -13.45 -5.09 1.72
N ALA A 263 -13.14 -6.07 0.87
CA ALA A 263 -13.11 -7.47 1.31
C ALA A 263 -12.00 -7.79 2.34
N LEU A 264 -10.86 -7.10 2.29
CA LEU A 264 -9.80 -7.17 3.31
C LEU A 264 -10.19 -6.28 4.50
N GLU A 265 -10.06 -6.82 5.71
CA GLU A 265 -10.53 -6.17 6.94
C GLU A 265 -9.45 -6.18 8.02
N ASP A 266 -9.26 -5.04 8.68
CA ASP A 266 -8.57 -4.94 9.96
C ASP A 266 -9.54 -5.27 11.11
N ARG A 267 -9.48 -6.52 11.56
CA ARG A 267 -10.36 -7.03 12.63
C ARG A 267 -10.11 -6.41 14.00
N GLY A 268 -9.12 -5.51 14.14
CA GLY A 268 -8.97 -4.66 15.31
C GLY A 268 -10.08 -3.62 15.46
N PHE A 269 -10.83 -3.33 14.39
CA PHE A 269 -11.96 -2.39 14.39
C PHE A 269 -13.32 -3.11 14.24
N ALA A 270 -14.37 -2.49 14.78
CA ALA A 270 -15.72 -3.00 14.66
C ALA A 270 -16.20 -3.00 13.20
N PRO A 271 -17.11 -3.90 12.79
CA PRO A 271 -17.67 -3.92 11.43
C PRO A 271 -18.31 -2.60 10.98
N ASP A 272 -18.87 -1.83 11.91
CA ASP A 272 -19.45 -0.51 11.69
C ASP A 272 -18.45 0.65 11.91
N ASP A 273 -17.15 0.37 11.87
CA ASP A 273 -16.09 1.38 11.88
C ASP A 273 -15.40 1.40 10.50
N GLN A 274 -15.45 2.53 9.80
CA GLN A 274 -14.83 2.68 8.47
C GLN A 274 -13.33 2.34 8.48
N ARG A 275 -12.63 2.49 9.61
CA ARG A 275 -11.20 2.15 9.75
C ARG A 275 -10.92 0.66 9.67
N ARG A 276 -11.95 -0.20 9.78
CA ARG A 276 -11.84 -1.64 9.51
C ARG A 276 -11.45 -1.91 8.06
N TYR A 277 -11.85 -1.06 7.14
CA TYR A 277 -11.71 -1.29 5.71
C TYR A 277 -10.54 -0.48 5.13
N VAL A 278 -9.92 -1.01 4.08
CA VAL A 278 -8.75 -0.37 3.47
C VAL A 278 -9.20 0.89 2.73
N ASN A 279 -8.65 2.05 3.11
CA ASN A 279 -9.07 3.33 2.56
C ASN A 279 -8.64 3.49 1.09
N ALA A 280 -9.58 3.40 0.15
CA ALA A 280 -9.33 3.54 -1.29
C ALA A 280 -8.76 4.90 -1.72
N ILE A 281 -8.97 5.96 -0.93
CA ILE A 281 -8.47 7.31 -1.25
C ILE A 281 -6.97 7.41 -1.02
N THR A 282 -6.46 6.75 0.02
CA THR A 282 -5.09 6.98 0.53
C THR A 282 -4.18 5.75 0.44
N VAL A 283 -4.74 4.55 0.29
CA VAL A 283 -3.96 3.29 0.29
C VAL A 283 -4.02 2.66 -1.11
N PRO A 284 -2.87 2.52 -1.79
CA PRO A 284 -2.79 1.83 -3.08
C PRO A 284 -3.15 0.34 -2.91
N HIS A 285 -4.29 -0.04 -3.45
CA HIS A 285 -4.71 -1.44 -3.45
C HIS A 285 -5.35 -1.88 -4.76
N ALA A 286 -5.26 -3.18 -5.03
CA ALA A 286 -5.82 -3.85 -6.19
C ALA A 286 -7.06 -4.67 -5.83
N VAL A 287 -7.91 -4.86 -6.83
CA VAL A 287 -9.05 -5.75 -6.80
C VAL A 287 -8.71 -7.01 -7.60
N VAL A 288 -9.04 -8.18 -7.06
CA VAL A 288 -8.81 -9.46 -7.74
C VAL A 288 -10.09 -10.28 -7.80
N ARG A 289 -10.11 -11.29 -8.68
CA ARG A 289 -11.18 -12.29 -8.63
C ARG A 289 -10.94 -13.29 -7.50
N ARG A 290 -12.03 -13.77 -6.90
CA ARG A 290 -11.99 -14.83 -5.89
C ARG A 290 -11.33 -16.13 -6.39
N ASP A 291 -11.47 -16.43 -7.67
CA ASP A 291 -10.94 -17.62 -8.34
C ASP A 291 -9.61 -17.36 -9.09
N SER A 292 -8.96 -16.21 -8.83
CA SER A 292 -7.65 -15.87 -9.42
C SER A 292 -6.48 -16.68 -8.84
N GLY A 293 -6.64 -17.23 -7.63
CA GLY A 293 -5.54 -17.80 -6.86
C GLY A 293 -4.76 -16.76 -6.03
N VAL A 294 -5.07 -15.47 -6.17
CA VAL A 294 -4.49 -14.39 -5.35
C VAL A 294 -5.33 -14.18 -4.10
N GLU A 295 -4.71 -14.28 -2.93
CA GLU A 295 -5.39 -14.06 -1.65
C GLU A 295 -5.44 -12.57 -1.27
N LEU A 296 -6.44 -12.19 -0.47
CA LEU A 296 -6.48 -10.87 0.16
C LEU A 296 -5.24 -10.65 1.04
N GLY A 297 -4.72 -9.43 1.03
CA GLY A 297 -3.48 -9.04 1.70
C GLY A 297 -2.21 -9.39 0.93
N THR A 298 -2.30 -10.03 -0.24
CA THR A 298 -1.14 -10.25 -1.11
C THR A 298 -0.55 -8.91 -1.57
N PHE A 299 0.77 -8.81 -1.64
CA PHE A 299 1.43 -7.63 -2.22
C PHE A 299 1.58 -7.78 -3.73
N GLY A 300 1.67 -6.66 -4.43
CA GLY A 300 1.96 -6.66 -5.86
C GLY A 300 2.52 -5.33 -6.32
N VAL A 301 2.72 -5.20 -7.62
CA VAL A 301 3.10 -3.95 -8.30
C VAL A 301 2.28 -3.79 -9.56
N ALA A 302 1.80 -2.57 -9.79
CA ALA A 302 1.16 -2.16 -11.03
C ALA A 302 2.08 -1.19 -11.76
N TRP A 303 2.26 -1.38 -13.05
CA TRP A 303 3.08 -0.51 -13.87
C TRP A 303 2.41 -0.23 -15.19
N ARG A 304 2.13 1.04 -15.47
CA ARG A 304 1.64 1.47 -16.77
C ARG A 304 2.82 1.48 -17.75
N THR A 305 2.66 0.73 -18.83
CA THR A 305 3.76 0.37 -19.74
C THR A 305 3.80 1.23 -20.99
N LYS A 306 2.70 1.89 -21.35
CA LYS A 306 2.67 2.93 -22.38
C LYS A 306 2.95 4.31 -21.76
N ASP A 307 2.84 5.36 -22.57
CA ASP A 307 3.14 6.73 -22.15
C ASP A 307 2.31 7.17 -20.95
N CYS A 308 2.99 7.72 -19.93
CA CYS A 308 2.32 8.42 -18.86
C CYS A 308 1.81 9.78 -19.35
N PRO A 309 0.73 10.32 -18.75
CA PRO A 309 0.31 11.70 -19.01
C PRO A 309 1.48 12.68 -18.91
N GLY A 310 1.62 13.55 -19.92
CA GLY A 310 2.72 14.52 -19.99
C GLY A 310 4.02 13.99 -20.63
N GLY A 311 4.00 12.81 -21.26
CA GLY A 311 5.14 12.29 -22.03
C GLY A 311 6.30 11.80 -21.16
N ARG A 312 6.01 11.41 -19.92
CA ARG A 312 6.96 10.82 -18.96
C ARG A 312 6.84 9.31 -18.94
N VAL A 313 7.82 8.64 -18.35
CA VAL A 313 7.72 7.22 -17.98
C VAL A 313 6.95 7.13 -16.66
N CYS A 314 6.03 6.18 -16.54
CA CYS A 314 5.34 5.92 -15.29
C CYS A 314 6.24 5.13 -14.35
N ASP A 315 6.23 5.49 -13.07
CA ASP A 315 6.89 4.71 -12.03
C ASP A 315 6.02 3.48 -11.69
N PRO A 316 6.63 2.32 -11.41
CA PRO A 316 5.90 1.18 -10.89
C PRO A 316 5.38 1.48 -9.47
N VAL A 317 4.15 1.09 -9.18
CA VAL A 317 3.48 1.39 -7.91
C VAL A 317 3.18 0.09 -7.16
N PRO A 318 3.90 -0.19 -6.06
CA PRO A 318 3.57 -1.30 -5.17
C PRO A 318 2.19 -1.12 -4.52
N PHE A 319 1.47 -2.22 -4.33
CA PHE A 319 0.13 -2.22 -3.76
C PHE A 319 -0.13 -3.44 -2.87
N ILE A 320 -1.26 -3.43 -2.15
CA ILE A 320 -1.85 -4.63 -1.54
C ILE A 320 -3.13 -5.06 -2.25
N VAL A 321 -3.49 -6.33 -2.19
CA VAL A 321 -4.80 -6.81 -2.66
C VAL A 321 -5.80 -6.65 -1.53
N ALA A 322 -6.73 -5.71 -1.66
CA ALA A 322 -7.68 -5.39 -0.59
C ALA A 322 -9.12 -5.78 -0.90
N ASP A 323 -9.45 -6.09 -2.15
CA ASP A 323 -10.85 -6.29 -2.53
C ASP A 323 -11.08 -7.38 -3.57
N ILE A 324 -12.35 -7.82 -3.66
CA ILE A 324 -12.78 -8.87 -4.58
C ILE A 324 -13.78 -8.34 -5.59
N GLY A 325 -13.41 -8.43 -6.86
CA GLY A 325 -14.22 -7.96 -7.99
C GLY A 325 -14.36 -9.00 -9.10
N PRO A 326 -15.00 -8.62 -10.21
CA PRO A 326 -15.28 -9.53 -11.32
C PRO A 326 -14.07 -9.83 -12.19
N LYS A 327 -13.02 -8.99 -12.18
CA LYS A 327 -11.77 -9.18 -12.91
C LYS A 327 -10.60 -8.46 -12.24
N ILE A 328 -9.37 -8.92 -12.49
CA ILE A 328 -8.16 -8.11 -12.35
C ILE A 328 -8.25 -6.97 -13.38
N GLY A 329 -7.84 -5.79 -12.96
CA GLY A 329 -7.89 -4.56 -13.76
C GLY A 329 -8.69 -3.44 -13.10
N GLU A 330 -8.89 -3.51 -11.78
CA GLU A 330 -9.43 -2.43 -10.98
C GLU A 330 -8.45 -2.12 -9.83
N GLY A 331 -8.26 -0.85 -9.55
CA GLY A 331 -7.42 -0.36 -8.46
C GLY A 331 -8.13 0.72 -7.67
N SER A 332 -7.76 0.87 -6.40
CA SER A 332 -8.16 1.99 -5.56
C SER A 332 -7.92 3.34 -6.22
N ILE A 333 -8.64 4.38 -5.79
CA ILE A 333 -8.41 5.78 -6.21
C ILE A 333 -6.93 6.17 -6.01
N ALA A 334 -6.30 5.75 -4.91
CA ALA A 334 -4.87 5.98 -4.67
C ALA A 334 -3.99 5.32 -5.74
N LEU A 335 -4.20 4.03 -6.01
CA LEU A 335 -3.41 3.26 -6.97
C LEU A 335 -3.52 3.81 -8.39
N THR A 336 -4.75 4.11 -8.85
CA THR A 336 -4.98 4.60 -10.21
C THR A 336 -4.33 5.96 -10.45
N ARG A 337 -4.36 6.84 -9.44
CA ARG A 337 -3.68 8.14 -9.49
C ARG A 337 -2.17 7.98 -9.57
N LEU A 338 -1.58 7.20 -8.67
CA LEU A 338 -0.13 6.99 -8.61
C LEU A 338 0.42 6.35 -9.89
N VAL A 339 -0.25 5.33 -10.43
CA VAL A 339 0.19 4.66 -11.68
C VAL A 339 0.18 5.63 -12.87
N ASN A 340 -0.60 6.70 -12.80
CA ASN A 340 -0.66 7.76 -13.81
C ASN A 340 0.21 8.99 -13.46
N GLY A 341 1.06 8.88 -12.44
CA GLY A 341 1.93 9.96 -12.00
C GLY A 341 1.21 11.15 -11.37
N LEU A 342 -0.04 10.95 -10.91
CA LEU A 342 -0.83 11.92 -10.18
C LEU A 342 -0.59 11.78 -8.67
N GLU A 343 -0.66 12.88 -7.94
CA GLU A 343 -0.56 12.87 -6.48
C GLU A 343 -1.82 12.26 -5.84
N VAL A 344 -1.63 11.51 -4.76
CA VAL A 344 -2.72 11.12 -3.86
C VAL A 344 -3.26 12.37 -3.18
N THR A 345 -4.58 12.54 -3.17
CA THR A 345 -5.26 13.66 -2.53
C THR A 345 -6.48 13.16 -1.78
N GLU A 346 -6.76 13.77 -0.63
CA GLU A 346 -7.99 13.53 0.14
C GLU A 346 -9.18 14.35 -0.40
N ASP A 347 -8.92 15.36 -1.24
CA ASP A 347 -9.93 16.17 -1.91
C ASP A 347 -10.51 15.43 -3.13
N ILE A 348 -11.12 14.27 -2.86
CA ILE A 348 -11.80 13.47 -3.88
C ILE A 348 -13.25 13.92 -3.97
N THR A 349 -13.66 14.26 -5.19
CA THR A 349 -15.01 14.69 -5.53
C THR A 349 -15.56 13.81 -6.64
N ARG A 350 -16.84 13.96 -6.96
CA ARG A 350 -17.42 13.28 -8.12
C ARG A 350 -16.69 13.61 -9.42
N GLU A 351 -16.15 14.81 -9.57
CA GLU A 351 -15.49 15.23 -10.81
C GLU A 351 -14.13 14.55 -11.02
N ASN A 352 -13.41 14.26 -9.94
CA ASN A 352 -12.04 13.76 -10.01
C ASN A 352 -11.87 12.28 -9.60
N ARG A 353 -12.91 11.63 -9.03
CA ARG A 353 -12.82 10.25 -8.50
C ARG A 353 -12.33 9.20 -9.50
N PHE A 354 -12.52 9.43 -10.80
CA PHE A 354 -12.11 8.50 -11.86
C PHE A 354 -10.81 8.91 -12.58
N GLN A 355 -10.13 9.95 -12.10
CA GLN A 355 -8.84 10.34 -12.66
C GLN A 355 -7.81 9.23 -12.48
N GLY A 356 -7.06 8.95 -13.55
CA GLY A 356 -6.09 7.86 -13.60
C GLY A 356 -6.67 6.52 -14.08
N ALA A 357 -7.96 6.45 -14.46
CA ALA A 357 -8.46 5.27 -15.15
C ALA A 357 -7.72 5.05 -16.49
N VAL A 358 -7.40 3.79 -16.77
CA VAL A 358 -6.75 3.31 -18.00
C VAL A 358 -7.67 2.28 -18.63
N SER A 359 -8.20 2.56 -19.81
CA SER A 359 -9.17 1.68 -20.49
C SER A 359 -8.54 0.65 -21.42
N ASP A 360 -7.27 0.84 -21.80
CA ASP A 360 -6.54 -0.07 -22.67
C ASP A 360 -6.26 -1.39 -21.95
N GLU A 361 -6.76 -2.50 -22.51
CA GLU A 361 -6.68 -3.83 -21.85
C GLU A 361 -5.25 -4.39 -21.78
N ASP A 362 -4.27 -3.75 -22.43
CA ASP A 362 -2.87 -4.16 -22.54
C ASP A 362 -1.87 -3.09 -22.06
N ASP A 363 -2.30 -2.08 -21.31
CA ASP A 363 -1.42 -0.96 -20.89
C ASP A 363 -0.82 -1.16 -19.49
N VAL A 364 -1.56 -1.72 -18.53
CA VAL A 364 -1.05 -1.90 -17.17
C VAL A 364 -0.58 -3.33 -16.96
N MET A 365 0.71 -3.49 -16.65
CA MET A 365 1.24 -4.74 -16.14
C MET A 365 0.95 -4.86 -14.65
N TRP A 366 0.35 -5.97 -14.26
CA TRP A 366 0.07 -6.35 -12.89
C TRP A 366 0.93 -7.53 -12.52
N VAL A 367 1.63 -7.42 -11.39
CA VAL A 367 2.37 -8.53 -10.80
C VAL A 367 1.88 -8.74 -9.37
N PHE A 368 1.50 -9.96 -9.04
CA PHE A 368 1.17 -10.38 -7.68
C PHE A 368 2.32 -11.22 -7.15
N PHE A 369 2.86 -10.83 -6.00
CA PHE A 369 3.98 -11.51 -5.39
C PHE A 369 3.48 -12.75 -4.64
N GLY A 370 4.08 -13.91 -4.90
CA GLY A 370 3.89 -15.06 -4.03
C GLY A 370 4.38 -14.75 -2.59
N GLY A 371 3.80 -15.42 -1.60
CA GLY A 371 4.34 -15.41 -0.24
C GLY A 371 3.51 -14.66 0.80
N ARG A 372 4.19 -13.88 1.66
CA ARG A 372 3.59 -13.35 2.90
C ARG A 372 2.56 -12.27 2.64
N ARG A 373 1.45 -12.35 3.38
CA ARG A 373 0.38 -11.36 3.37
C ARG A 373 0.69 -10.16 4.26
N ALA A 374 0.08 -9.03 3.94
CA ALA A 374 0.18 -7.78 4.67
C ALA A 374 -0.32 -7.94 6.13
N PRO A 375 0.47 -7.53 7.13
CA PRO A 375 0.00 -7.42 8.50
C PRO A 375 -0.87 -6.17 8.69
N THR A 376 -1.79 -6.21 9.66
CA THR A 376 -2.47 -5.00 10.13
C THR A 376 -1.51 -4.11 10.93
N PRO A 377 -1.73 -2.79 10.98
CA PRO A 377 -2.84 -2.05 10.35
C PRO A 377 -2.58 -1.72 8.87
N TYR A 378 -3.66 -1.57 8.09
CA TYR A 378 -3.64 -1.25 6.66
C TYR A 378 -3.65 0.26 6.38
N THR A 379 -2.71 0.99 6.99
CA THR A 379 -2.55 2.44 6.76
C THR A 379 -1.65 2.74 5.57
N PRO A 380 -1.68 3.96 5.00
CA PRO A 380 -0.82 4.32 3.86
C PRO A 380 0.65 4.01 4.12
N GLY A 381 1.22 4.51 5.23
CA GLY A 381 2.63 4.26 5.57
C GLY A 381 2.95 2.84 6.02
N SER A 382 1.96 2.01 6.38
CA SER A 382 2.18 0.58 6.62
C SER A 382 2.23 -0.18 5.31
N VAL A 383 1.26 0.08 4.43
CA VAL A 383 1.17 -0.57 3.12
C VAL A 383 2.34 -0.20 2.23
N GLU A 384 2.67 1.09 2.11
CA GLU A 384 3.83 1.58 1.35
C GLU A 384 5.10 0.84 1.75
N ARG A 385 5.47 0.87 3.03
CA ARG A 385 6.68 0.21 3.55
C ARG A 385 6.72 -1.29 3.25
N HIS A 386 5.63 -2.01 3.47
CA HIS A 386 5.65 -3.47 3.29
C HIS A 386 5.54 -3.88 1.82
N ALA A 387 4.79 -3.14 1.00
CA ALA A 387 4.66 -3.39 -0.43
C ALA A 387 5.97 -3.07 -1.16
N GLU A 388 6.65 -1.98 -0.82
CA GLU A 388 8.00 -1.66 -1.32
C GLU A 388 9.00 -2.76 -0.93
N ALA A 389 9.02 -3.15 0.36
CA ALA A 389 9.91 -4.23 0.80
C ALA A 389 9.63 -5.56 0.07
N ALA A 390 8.36 -5.86 -0.22
CA ALA A 390 7.97 -7.03 -0.99
C ALA A 390 8.40 -6.92 -2.47
N PHE A 391 8.26 -5.74 -3.07
CA PHE A 391 8.69 -5.47 -4.45
C PHE A 391 10.21 -5.62 -4.61
N GLU A 392 10.99 -5.01 -3.71
CA GLU A 392 12.44 -5.17 -3.68
C GLU A 392 12.85 -6.63 -3.45
N ALA A 393 12.20 -7.32 -2.51
CA ALA A 393 12.46 -8.73 -2.25
C ALA A 393 12.15 -9.62 -3.46
N TRP A 394 11.09 -9.31 -4.22
CA TRP A 394 10.70 -10.01 -5.44
C TRP A 394 11.71 -9.81 -6.58
N GLY A 395 12.38 -8.66 -6.64
CA GLY A 395 13.43 -8.35 -7.62
C GLY A 395 13.36 -6.94 -8.21
N GLY A 396 12.47 -6.09 -7.70
CA GLY A 396 12.39 -4.68 -8.02
C GLY A 396 12.20 -4.38 -9.51
N GLU A 397 12.59 -3.17 -9.90
CA GLU A 397 12.47 -2.66 -11.26
C GLU A 397 13.22 -3.51 -12.29
N ASP A 398 14.39 -4.05 -11.93
CA ASP A 398 15.20 -4.88 -12.83
C ASP A 398 14.46 -6.14 -13.27
N ARG A 399 13.77 -6.81 -12.34
CA ARG A 399 12.94 -7.97 -12.67
C ARG A 399 11.65 -7.56 -13.38
N LEU A 400 11.03 -6.46 -12.96
CA LEU A 400 9.81 -5.96 -13.59
C LEU A 400 10.03 -5.63 -15.07
N ALA A 401 11.13 -4.95 -15.41
CA ALA A 401 11.51 -4.65 -16.79
C ALA A 401 11.82 -5.91 -17.61
N GLN A 402 12.34 -6.98 -16.99
CA GLN A 402 12.48 -8.28 -17.65
C GLN A 402 11.13 -8.90 -18.00
N CYS A 403 10.15 -8.78 -17.11
CA CYS A 403 8.81 -9.31 -17.32
C CYS A 403 8.10 -8.57 -18.45
N LEU A 404 8.22 -7.24 -18.51
CA LEU A 404 7.66 -6.47 -19.62
C LEU A 404 8.16 -6.92 -20.99
N ARG A 405 9.46 -7.24 -21.11
CA ARG A 405 10.05 -7.74 -22.37
C ARG A 405 9.54 -9.13 -22.78
N VAL A 406 9.04 -9.92 -21.84
CA VAL A 406 8.45 -11.24 -22.13
C VAL A 406 7.00 -11.08 -22.56
N GLU A 407 6.23 -10.23 -21.88
CA GLU A 407 4.81 -10.01 -22.15
C GLU A 407 4.55 -9.17 -23.42
N GLN A 408 5.48 -8.29 -23.78
CA GLN A 408 5.47 -7.57 -25.06
C GLN A 408 6.54 -8.16 -25.99
N PRO A 409 6.27 -9.30 -26.65
CA PRO A 409 7.20 -9.79 -27.66
C PRO A 409 7.35 -8.71 -28.73
N VAL A 410 8.59 -8.29 -28.95
CA VAL A 410 8.98 -7.29 -29.95
C VAL A 410 8.19 -7.59 -31.22
N ALA A 411 7.38 -6.63 -31.68
CA ALA A 411 6.80 -6.70 -33.02
C ALA A 411 7.98 -6.93 -33.97
N ASN A 412 8.03 -8.10 -34.60
CA ASN A 412 9.07 -8.40 -35.58
C ASN A 412 9.00 -7.30 -36.64
N GLY A 413 9.95 -6.36 -36.57
CA GLY A 413 10.11 -5.32 -37.56
C GLY A 413 10.62 -5.98 -38.83
N ASP A 414 9.84 -5.83 -39.90
CA ASP A 414 10.29 -5.96 -41.28
C ASP A 414 11.38 -4.92 -41.61
#